data_AF-A0A212D668-F1
#
_entry.id   AF-A0A212D668-F1
#
_cell.length_a   1.000
_cell.length_b   1.000
_cell.length_c   1.000
_cell.angle_alpha   90.00
_cell.angle_beta   90.00
_cell.angle_gamma   90.00
#
_symmetry.space_group_name_H-M   'P 1'
#
loop_
_entity.id
_entity.type
_entity.pdbx_description
1 polymer ?
#
loop_
_entity_poly.entity_id
_entity_poly.type
_entity_poly.pdbx_seq_one_letter_code
_entity_poly.pdbx_strand_id
1 'polypeptide(L)'
;MFIFLLRSMVLYSRKFPSGTFEQISHLVNEVVSLTVTCCAEGADPDCYDNRTSALSDKSCEINSPFPVHPGTPECCTHEGLEKKLCMATLKHQPQEFPTYVEPTNDEICEAFRKDPKGFADQ
;
A
#
# COMPACT_ATOMS: atom_id res chain seq x y z
N MET A 1 10.36 2.86 -13.13
CA MET A 1 9.24 3.22 -12.24
C MET A 1 8.10 2.20 -12.27
N PHE A 2 7.64 1.75 -13.45
CA PHE A 2 6.58 0.72 -13.57
C PHE A 2 6.88 -0.58 -12.79
N ILE A 3 8.12 -1.09 -12.88
CA ILE A 3 8.55 -2.28 -12.11
C ILE A 3 8.45 -2.04 -10.59
N PHE A 4 8.74 -0.81 -10.13
CA PHE A 4 8.64 -0.47 -8.71
C PHE A 4 7.17 -0.40 -8.26
N LEU A 5 6.29 0.18 -9.08
CA LEU A 5 4.85 0.20 -8.83
C LEU A 5 4.29 -1.23 -8.67
N LEU A 6 4.56 -2.11 -9.64
CA LEU A 6 4.09 -3.51 -9.59
C LEU A 6 4.62 -4.27 -8.37
N ARG A 7 5.90 -4.11 -8.04
CA ARG A 7 6.48 -4.74 -6.84
C ARG A 7 5.81 -4.24 -5.56
N SER A 8 5.51 -2.95 -5.49
CA SER A 8 4.80 -2.35 -4.37
C SER A 8 3.37 -2.90 -4.28
N MET A 9 2.63 -2.99 -5.38
CA MET A 9 1.30 -3.61 -5.40
C MET A 9 1.33 -5.02 -4.81
N VAL A 10 2.21 -5.90 -5.29
CA VAL A 10 2.33 -7.27 -4.76
C VAL A 10 2.72 -7.27 -3.28
N LEU A 11 3.68 -6.44 -2.87
CA LEU A 11 4.14 -6.39 -1.49
C LEU A 11 3.03 -5.94 -0.53
N TYR A 12 2.32 -4.86 -0.88
CA TYR A 12 1.29 -4.29 -0.01
C TYR A 12 0.01 -5.10 -0.02
N SER A 13 -0.40 -5.70 -1.14
CA SER A 13 -1.53 -6.67 -1.17
C SER A 13 -1.26 -7.87 -0.26
N ARG A 14 -0.03 -8.39 -0.25
CA ARG A 14 0.36 -9.49 0.66
C ARG A 14 0.49 -9.05 2.11
N LYS A 15 0.89 -7.80 2.35
CA LYS A 15 0.97 -7.23 3.71
C LYS A 15 -0.43 -7.02 4.29
N PHE A 16 -1.39 -6.63 3.44
CA PHE A 16 -2.77 -6.34 3.81
C PHE A 16 -3.79 -7.25 3.09
N PRO A 17 -3.81 -8.58 3.32
CA PRO A 17 -4.79 -9.51 2.75
C PRO A 17 -6.27 -9.09 2.81
N SER A 18 -6.68 -8.30 3.81
CA SER A 18 -8.07 -7.84 3.94
C SER A 18 -8.33 -6.44 3.37
N GLY A 19 -7.31 -5.79 2.79
CA GLY A 19 -7.43 -4.48 2.17
C GLY A 19 -8.10 -4.56 0.80
N THR A 20 -8.90 -3.56 0.44
CA THR A 20 -9.49 -3.49 -0.90
C THR A 20 -8.44 -3.05 -1.94
N PHE A 21 -8.67 -3.39 -3.20
CA PHE A 21 -7.80 -2.94 -4.30
C PHE A 21 -7.61 -1.42 -4.32
N GLU A 22 -8.68 -0.66 -4.08
CA GLU A 22 -8.65 0.81 -4.01
C GLU A 22 -7.75 1.30 -2.86
N GLN A 23 -7.90 0.74 -1.66
CA GLN A 23 -7.08 1.08 -0.51
C GLN A 23 -5.58 0.81 -0.76
N ILE A 24 -5.28 -0.37 -1.32
CA ILE A 24 -3.91 -0.75 -1.66
C ILE A 24 -3.33 0.18 -2.73
N SER A 25 -4.12 0.48 -3.76
CA SER A 25 -3.71 1.39 -4.83
C SER A 25 -3.40 2.79 -4.29
N HIS A 26 -4.22 3.32 -3.38
CA HIS A 26 -3.96 4.60 -2.73
C HIS A 26 -2.65 4.60 -1.94
N LEU A 27 -2.43 3.57 -1.12
CA LEU A 27 -1.19 3.43 -0.35
C LEU A 27 0.04 3.33 -1.26
N VAL A 28 -0.04 2.50 -2.30
CA VAL A 28 1.06 2.29 -3.25
C VAL A 28 1.38 3.58 -4.01
N ASN A 29 0.37 4.31 -4.46
CA ASN A 29 0.57 5.59 -5.15
C ASN A 29 1.28 6.61 -4.26
N GLU A 30 0.92 6.70 -2.98
CA GLU A 30 1.58 7.58 -2.01
C GLU A 30 3.03 7.17 -1.74
N VAL A 31 3.29 5.86 -1.59
CA VAL A 31 4.66 5.32 -1.41
C VAL A 31 5.52 5.57 -2.64
N VAL A 32 4.97 5.37 -3.84
CA VAL A 32 5.67 5.65 -5.10
C VAL A 32 5.95 7.14 -5.25
N SER A 33 4.96 8.00 -4.97
CA SER A 33 5.11 9.45 -5.00
C SER A 33 6.19 9.95 -4.02
N LEU A 34 6.17 9.45 -2.78
CA LEU A 34 7.19 9.69 -1.76
C LEU A 34 8.58 9.27 -2.28
N THR A 35 8.69 8.08 -2.85
CA THR A 35 9.98 7.54 -3.33
C THR A 35 10.54 8.39 -4.47
N VAL A 36 9.71 8.75 -5.45
CA VAL A 36 10.11 9.60 -6.57
C VAL A 36 10.57 10.98 -6.08
N THR A 37 9.83 11.56 -5.15
CA THR A 37 10.12 12.89 -4.62
C THR A 37 11.41 12.90 -3.80
N CYS A 38 11.59 11.93 -2.91
CA CYS A 38 12.74 11.91 -1.98
C CYS A 38 14.01 11.33 -2.59
N CYS A 39 13.93 10.61 -3.70
CA CYS A 39 15.11 10.14 -4.44
C CYS A 39 15.52 11.09 -5.57
N ALA A 40 14.85 12.22 -5.74
CA ALA A 40 15.25 13.23 -6.71
C ALA A 40 16.57 13.90 -6.32
N GLU A 41 17.35 14.32 -7.31
CA GLU A 41 18.59 15.06 -7.06
C GLU A 41 18.29 16.38 -6.33
N GLY A 42 19.02 16.65 -5.25
CA GLY A 42 18.80 17.83 -4.40
C GLY A 42 17.60 17.72 -3.45
N ALA A 43 17.01 16.53 -3.28
CA ALA A 43 16.01 16.30 -2.24
C ALA A 43 16.59 16.55 -0.84
N ASP A 44 15.72 17.00 0.07
CA ASP A 44 16.07 17.25 1.47
C ASP A 44 16.59 15.96 2.16
N PRO A 45 17.67 16.03 2.98
CA PRO A 45 18.22 14.86 3.66
C PRO A 45 17.20 14.10 4.51
N ASP A 46 16.23 14.80 5.09
CA ASP A 46 15.19 14.24 5.96
C ASP A 46 13.88 13.96 5.18
N CYS A 47 13.86 14.10 3.85
CA CYS A 47 12.66 13.94 3.03
C CYS A 47 11.96 12.61 3.31
N TYR A 48 12.72 11.50 3.30
CA TYR A 48 12.16 10.17 3.49
C TYR A 48 11.52 10.00 4.87
N ASP A 49 12.21 10.44 5.92
CA ASP A 49 11.70 10.34 7.29
C ASP A 49 10.46 11.21 7.51
N ASN A 50 10.47 12.44 6.98
CA ASN A 50 9.34 13.36 7.07
C ASN A 50 8.12 12.80 6.34
N ARG A 51 8.28 12.35 5.09
CA ARG A 51 7.17 11.82 4.29
C ARG A 51 6.65 10.48 4.81
N THR A 52 7.52 9.63 5.34
CA THR A 52 7.10 8.35 5.96
C THR A 52 6.34 8.58 7.26
N SER A 53 6.73 9.60 8.03
CA SER A 53 5.99 10.01 9.24
C SER A 53 4.59 10.51 8.87
N ALA A 54 4.49 11.38 7.86
CA ALA A 54 3.20 11.86 7.35
C ALA A 54 2.31 10.73 6.82
N LEU A 55 2.88 9.73 6.14
CA LEU A 55 2.13 8.55 5.70
C LEU A 55 1.59 7.73 6.89
N SER A 56 2.37 7.63 7.96
CA SER A 56 1.96 6.96 9.20
C SER A 56 0.86 7.74 9.92
N ASP A 57 0.96 9.06 9.96
CA ASP A 57 -0.06 9.95 10.52
C ASP A 57 -1.39 9.82 9.77
N LYS A 58 -1.33 9.84 8.43
CA LYS A 58 -2.50 9.66 7.57
C LYS A 58 -3.13 8.28 7.74
N SER A 59 -2.36 7.25 8.10
CA SER A 59 -2.89 5.91 8.42
C SER A 59 -3.69 5.89 9.74
N CYS A 60 -3.49 6.88 10.62
CA CYS A 60 -4.19 7.02 11.90
C CYS A 60 -5.46 7.87 11.82
N GLU A 61 -5.75 8.48 10.68
CA GLU A 61 -6.97 9.25 10.48
C GLU A 61 -8.21 8.35 10.44
N ILE A 62 -9.33 8.80 11.01
CA ILE A 62 -10.58 8.04 11.11
C ILE A 62 -11.09 7.57 9.74
N ASN A 63 -10.89 8.39 8.71
CA ASN A 63 -11.33 8.11 7.33
C ASN A 63 -10.13 7.87 6.40
N SER A 64 -9.06 7.26 6.92
CA SER A 64 -7.87 6.99 6.13
C SER A 64 -8.23 6.16 4.88
N PRO A 65 -7.73 6.54 3.68
CA PRO A 65 -7.93 5.75 2.47
C PRO A 65 -7.03 4.50 2.43
N PHE A 66 -6.23 4.24 3.47
CA PHE A 66 -5.25 3.17 3.51
C PHE A 66 -5.80 1.91 4.19
N PRO A 67 -5.30 0.73 3.81
CA PRO A 67 -5.58 -0.49 4.55
C PRO A 67 -4.87 -0.44 5.91
N VAL A 68 -5.47 -1.02 6.94
CA VAL A 68 -4.95 -1.00 8.31
C VAL A 68 -4.80 -2.41 8.88
N HIS A 69 -3.82 -2.59 9.76
CA HIS A 69 -3.69 -3.81 10.54
C HIS A 69 -4.62 -3.78 11.78
N PRO A 70 -5.14 -4.93 12.27
CA PRO A 70 -5.60 -5.02 13.65
C PRO A 70 -4.47 -4.53 14.58
N GLY A 71 -4.78 -3.67 15.55
CA GLY A 71 -3.75 -3.04 16.40
C GLY A 71 -3.31 -1.65 15.94
N THR A 72 -3.74 -1.18 14.76
CA THR A 72 -3.37 0.16 14.25
C THR A 72 -3.88 1.27 15.18
N PRO A 73 -5.14 1.27 15.66
CA PRO A 73 -5.63 2.31 16.57
C PRO A 73 -4.80 2.43 17.85
N GLU A 74 -4.36 1.31 18.42
CA GLU A 74 -3.49 1.25 19.59
C GLU A 74 -2.13 1.87 19.28
N CYS A 75 -1.53 1.52 18.13
CA CYS A 75 -0.27 2.13 17.69
C CYS A 75 -0.39 3.64 17.43
N CYS A 76 -1.57 4.12 17.02
CA CYS A 76 -1.83 5.54 16.80
C CYS A 76 -1.89 6.39 18.08
N THR A 77 -1.93 5.76 19.25
CA THR A 77 -1.83 6.48 20.54
C THR A 77 -0.40 6.91 20.88
N HIS A 78 0.59 6.31 20.22
CA HIS A 78 2.00 6.65 20.38
C HIS A 78 2.44 7.78 19.43
N GLU A 79 3.59 8.37 19.71
CA GLU A 79 4.18 9.44 18.90
C GLU A 79 5.59 9.09 18.39
N GLY A 80 6.03 9.78 17.33
CA GLY A 80 7.39 9.72 16.82
C GLY A 80 7.89 8.29 16.52
N LEU A 81 9.05 7.94 17.10
CA LEU A 81 9.71 6.66 16.87
C LEU A 81 8.90 5.48 17.44
N GLU A 82 8.24 5.66 18.58
CA GLU A 82 7.47 4.58 19.22
C GLU A 82 6.31 4.14 18.34
N LYS A 83 5.58 5.11 17.75
CA LYS A 83 4.54 4.81 16.76
C LYS A 83 5.10 4.05 15.56
N LYS A 84 6.22 4.50 14.99
CA LYS A 84 6.86 3.84 13.83
C LYS A 84 7.21 2.39 14.15
N LEU A 85 7.80 2.14 15.32
CA LEU A 85 8.16 0.80 15.77
C LEU A 85 6.92 -0.06 16.03
N CYS A 86 5.90 0.47 16.69
CA CYS A 86 4.63 -0.23 16.93
C CYS A 86 4.00 -0.69 15.61
N MET A 87 3.82 0.23 14.66
CA MET A 87 3.26 -0.07 13.32
C MET A 87 4.07 -1.12 12.57
N ALA A 88 5.40 -1.10 12.67
CA ALA A 88 6.27 -2.06 12.01
C ALA A 88 6.12 -3.49 12.54
N THR A 89 5.64 -3.67 13.78
CA THR A 89 5.41 -4.98 14.38
C THR A 89 4.05 -5.58 14.03
N LEU A 90 3.10 -4.77 13.57
CA LEU A 90 1.77 -5.23 13.19
C LEU A 90 1.84 -6.19 12.00
N LYS A 91 1.14 -7.31 12.12
CA LYS A 91 1.07 -8.35 11.10
C LYS A 91 -0.35 -8.86 11.00
N HIS A 92 -0.79 -9.17 9.79
CA HIS A 92 -1.99 -9.98 9.62
C HIS A 92 -1.67 -11.45 9.86
N GLN A 93 -2.66 -12.20 10.35
CA GLN A 93 -2.56 -13.65 10.36
C GLN A 93 -2.50 -14.15 8.91
N PRO A 94 -1.78 -15.25 8.64
CA PRO A 94 -1.78 -15.87 7.33
C PRO A 94 -3.22 -16.18 6.93
N GLN A 95 -3.69 -15.58 5.84
CA GLN A 95 -4.98 -15.91 5.27
C GLN A 95 -4.71 -16.93 4.14
N GLU A 96 -5.28 -18.12 4.25
CA GLU A 96 -5.41 -19.00 3.09
C GLU A 96 -6.35 -18.29 2.13
N PHE A 97 -5.90 -17.99 0.90
CA PHE A 97 -6.66 -17.24 -0.10
C PHE A 97 -7.47 -18.22 -0.97
N PRO A 98 -8.75 -18.51 -0.70
CA PRO A 98 -9.47 -19.58 -1.37
C PRO A 98 -10.48 -19.05 -2.40
N THR A 99 -10.55 -17.73 -2.64
CA THR A 99 -11.66 -17.11 -3.37
C THR A 99 -11.33 -16.71 -4.82
N TYR A 100 -10.06 -16.74 -5.23
CA TYR A 100 -9.71 -16.43 -6.61
C TYR A 100 -10.15 -17.58 -7.52
N VAL A 101 -10.97 -17.25 -8.52
CA VAL A 101 -11.34 -18.14 -9.61
C VAL A 101 -10.80 -17.53 -10.89
N GLU A 102 -9.99 -18.31 -11.61
CA GLU A 102 -9.44 -17.87 -12.89
C GLU A 102 -10.57 -17.64 -13.90
N PRO A 103 -10.71 -16.43 -14.48
CA PRO A 103 -11.71 -16.16 -15.50
C PRO A 103 -11.41 -16.89 -16.82
N THR A 104 -12.39 -16.96 -17.70
CA THR A 104 -12.19 -17.55 -19.04
C THR A 104 -11.28 -16.67 -19.91
N ASN A 105 -10.69 -17.28 -20.94
CA ASN A 105 -9.84 -16.55 -21.90
C ASN A 105 -10.54 -15.35 -22.55
N ASP A 106 -11.84 -15.47 -22.83
CA ASP A 106 -12.62 -14.39 -23.45
C ASP A 106 -12.81 -13.23 -22.46
N GLU A 107 -13.15 -13.51 -21.20
CA GLU A 107 -13.27 -12.50 -20.14
C GLU A 107 -11.94 -11.78 -19.89
N ILE A 108 -10.83 -12.53 -19.86
CA ILE A 108 -9.47 -11.98 -19.74
C ILE A 108 -9.16 -11.05 -20.91
N CYS A 109 -9.39 -11.50 -22.14
CA CYS A 109 -9.10 -10.71 -23.34
C CYS A 109 -9.98 -9.45 -23.42
N GLU A 110 -11.25 -9.52 -23.03
CA GLU A 110 -12.14 -8.37 -22.98
C GLU A 110 -11.72 -7.35 -21.93
N ALA A 111 -11.38 -7.79 -20.71
CA ALA A 111 -10.91 -6.91 -19.65
C ALA A 111 -9.60 -6.20 -20.04
N PHE A 112 -8.64 -6.96 -20.58
CA PHE A 112 -7.36 -6.43 -21.05
C PHE A 112 -7.53 -5.39 -22.17
N ARG A 113 -8.44 -5.62 -23.13
CA ARG A 113 -8.72 -4.65 -24.20
C ARG A 113 -9.31 -3.33 -23.69
N LYS A 114 -10.06 -3.36 -22.60
CA LYS A 114 -10.68 -2.17 -22.01
C LYS A 114 -9.67 -1.30 -21.27
N ASP A 115 -8.87 -1.91 -20.40
CA ASP A 115 -7.80 -1.23 -19.66
C ASP A 115 -6.63 -2.17 -19.41
N PRO A 116 -5.60 -2.16 -20.28
CA PRO A 116 -4.43 -3.02 -20.13
C PRO A 116 -3.69 -2.80 -18.80
N LYS A 117 -3.70 -1.57 -18.27
CA LYS A 117 -2.98 -1.23 -17.04
C LYS A 117 -3.80 -1.64 -15.83
N GLY A 118 -5.07 -1.26 -15.78
CA GLY A 118 -5.99 -1.66 -14.71
C GLY A 118 -6.10 -3.19 -14.59
N PHE A 119 -6.16 -3.90 -15.72
CA PHE A 119 -6.14 -5.36 -15.74
C PHE A 119 -4.86 -5.96 -15.16
N ALA A 120 -3.70 -5.34 -15.36
CA ALA A 120 -2.44 -5.84 -14.82
C ALA A 120 -2.27 -5.54 -13.32
N ASP A 121 -2.94 -4.51 -12.81
CA ASP A 121 -2.87 -4.10 -11.42
C ASP A 121 -3.86 -4.90 -10.53
N GLN A 122 -5.04 -5.28 -11.06
CA GLN A 122 -6.16 -5.94 -10.36
C GLN A 122 -6.09 -7.48 -10.36
#